data_AF-A0A926VW09-F1
#
_entry.id   AF-A0A926VW09-F1
#
_cell.length_a   1.000
_cell.length_b   1.000
_cell.length_c   1.000
_cell.angle_alpha   90.00
_cell.angle_beta   90.00
_cell.angle_gamma   90.00
#
_symmetry.space_group_name_H-M   'P 1'
#
loop_
_entity.id
_entity.type
_entity.pdbx_description
1 polymer ?
#
loop_
_entity_poly.entity_id
_entity_poly.type
_entity_poly.pdbx_seq_one_letter_code
_entity_poly.pdbx_strand_id
1 'polypeptide(L)' 'MKIEAFGNSTAKTIYNIEYSNIMELPFPEVLELFKSCGLILFQGFGVTYEQMKTFSEKLTLTDTERKIFTTQTYI' A
#
# COMPACT_ATOMS: atom_id res chain seq x y z
N MET A 1 -4.86 -7.04 -10.25
CA MET A 1 -3.58 -6.92 -9.46
C MET A 1 -2.95 -8.28 -9.23
N LYS A 2 -1.63 -8.34 -8.97
CA LYS A 2 -0.92 -9.57 -8.55
C LYS A 2 -0.31 -9.37 -7.15
N ILE A 3 -0.46 -10.35 -6.26
CA ILE A 3 0.08 -10.31 -4.88
C ILE A 3 1.09 -11.45 -4.70
N GLU A 4 2.28 -11.14 -4.16
CA GLU A 4 3.30 -12.14 -3.82
C GLU A 4 3.82 -11.95 -2.40
N ALA A 5 4.36 -13.01 -1.81
CA ALA A 5 5.08 -12.91 -0.54
C ALA A 5 6.43 -12.21 -0.77
N PHE A 6 6.81 -11.33 0.16
CA PHE A 6 8.12 -10.70 0.13
C PHE A 6 9.13 -11.58 0.88
N GLY A 7 9.79 -12.47 0.14
CA GLY A 7 10.74 -13.44 0.69
C GLY A 7 10.08 -14.34 1.74
N ASN A 8 10.75 -14.52 2.89
CA ASN A 8 10.25 -15.31 4.02
C ASN A 8 9.56 -14.44 5.09
N SER A 9 9.23 -13.18 4.79
CA SER A 9 8.59 -12.27 5.75
C SER A 9 7.06 -12.37 5.68
N THR A 10 6.37 -11.77 6.65
CA THR A 10 4.91 -11.61 6.57
C THR A 10 4.51 -10.59 5.52
N ALA A 11 5.43 -9.75 5.03
CA ALA A 11 5.14 -8.69 4.09
C ALA A 11 4.73 -9.24 2.72
N LYS A 12 3.92 -8.46 2.02
CA LYS A 12 3.42 -8.79 0.69
C LYS A 12 3.72 -7.68 -0.31
N THR A 13 4.02 -8.04 -1.54
CA THR A 13 4.17 -7.10 -2.65
C THR A 13 2.92 -7.14 -3.52
N ILE A 14 2.31 -5.99 -3.75
CA ILE A 14 1.25 -5.77 -4.74
C ILE A 14 1.91 -5.20 -5.98
N TYR A 15 1.83 -5.93 -7.08
CA TYR A 15 2.27 -5.47 -8.38
C TYR A 15 1.10 -4.89 -9.16
N ASN A 16 1.34 -3.70 -9.71
CA ASN A 16 0.44 -3.11 -10.67
C ASN A 16 0.54 -3.85 -12.02
N ILE A 17 -0.58 -4.43 -12.46
CA ILE A 17 -0.70 -5.09 -13.76
C ILE A 17 -1.78 -4.47 -14.64
N GLU A 18 -2.74 -3.77 -14.05
CA GLU A 18 -4.01 -3.39 -14.71
C GLU A 18 -4.52 -2.00 -14.29
N TYR A 19 -3.94 -1.40 -13.25
CA TYR A 19 -4.41 -0.12 -12.71
C TYR A 19 -3.54 1.01 -13.22
N SER A 20 -4.12 2.20 -13.40
CA SER A 20 -3.34 3.37 -13.79
C SER A 20 -2.56 3.94 -12.61
N ASN A 21 -3.13 3.88 -11.40
CA ASN A 21 -2.53 4.39 -10.17
C ASN A 21 -3.11 3.71 -8.92
N ILE A 22 -2.49 3.98 -7.75
CA ILE A 22 -2.82 3.34 -6.47
C ILE A 22 -4.26 3.62 -5.97
N MET A 23 -4.91 4.68 -6.46
CA MET A 23 -6.26 5.06 -6.02
C MET A 23 -7.36 4.19 -6.62
N GLU A 24 -7.06 3.47 -7.70
CA GLU A 24 -7.97 2.53 -8.37
C GLU A 24 -7.96 1.15 -7.71
N LEU A 25 -7.03 0.91 -6.77
CA LEU A 25 -6.99 -0.33 -6.03
C LEU A 25 -8.25 -0.49 -5.16
N PRO A 26 -8.78 -1.72 -5.03
CA PRO A 26 -9.88 -2.01 -4.12
C PRO A 26 -9.42 -1.82 -2.66
N PHE A 27 -9.64 -0.61 -2.13
CA PHE A 27 -9.14 -0.21 -0.81
C PHE A 27 -9.57 -1.17 0.32
N PRO A 28 -10.81 -1.71 0.39
CA PRO A 28 -11.18 -2.69 1.41
C PRO A 28 -10.30 -3.95 1.38
N GLU A 29 -9.97 -4.45 0.20
CA GLU A 29 -9.14 -5.65 0.03
C GLU A 29 -7.68 -5.37 0.41
N VAL A 30 -7.16 -4.18 0.05
CA VAL A 30 -5.82 -3.74 0.46
C VAL A 30 -5.73 -3.57 1.97
N LEU A 31 -6.79 -3.05 2.61
CA LEU A 31 -6.84 -2.89 4.06
C LEU A 31 -6.89 -4.24 4.79
N GLU A 32 -7.71 -5.18 4.31
CA GLU A 32 -7.76 -6.54 4.86
C GLU A 32 -6.40 -7.24 4.71
N LEU A 33 -5.77 -7.09 3.54
CA LEU A 33 -4.43 -7.60 3.30
C LEU A 33 -3.45 -6.99 4.30
N PHE A 34 -3.47 -5.67 4.49
CA PHE A 34 -2.58 -4.97 5.42
C PHE A 34 -2.73 -5.48 6.85
N LYS A 35 -3.97 -5.71 7.30
CA LYS A 35 -4.26 -6.30 8.62
C LYS A 35 -3.68 -7.71 8.77
N SER A 36 -3.62 -8.48 7.69
CA SER A 36 -3.06 -9.85 7.69
C SER A 36 -1.53 -9.90 7.69
N CYS A 37 -0.86 -8.94 7.05
CA CYS A 37 0.59 -8.98 6.80
C CYS A 37 1.41 -7.94 7.56
N GLY A 38 0.79 -6.85 8.01
CA GLY A 38 1.41 -5.71 8.70
C GLY A 38 2.27 -4.81 7.81
N LEU A 39 2.70 -5.28 6.64
CA LEU A 39 3.47 -4.50 5.66
C LEU A 39 3.08 -4.89 4.23
N ILE A 40 2.84 -3.87 3.40
CA ILE A 40 2.58 -4.01 1.96
C ILE A 40 3.57 -3.14 1.19
N LEU A 41 4.18 -3.73 0.17
CA LEU A 41 5.00 -3.03 -0.82
C LEU A 41 4.19 -2.86 -2.11
N PHE A 42 4.07 -1.63 -2.59
CA PHE A 42 3.38 -1.34 -3.86
C PHE A 42 4.42 -1.13 -4.96
N GLN A 43 4.37 -1.94 -6.03
CA GLN A 43 5.35 -1.88 -7.11
C GLN A 43 4.68 -1.68 -8.47
N GLY A 44 5.25 -0.79 -9.29
CA GLY A 44 4.75 -0.49 -10.64
C GLY A 44 3.58 0.51 -10.68
N PHE A 45 3.28 1.20 -9.59
CA PHE A 45 2.27 2.25 -9.57
C PHE A 45 2.88 3.59 -9.94
N GLY A 46 2.39 4.22 -11.01
CA GLY A 46 2.63 5.64 -11.27
C GLY A 46 1.77 6.46 -10.31
N VAL A 47 2.40 7.16 -9.36
CA VAL A 47 1.68 7.96 -8.37
C VAL A 47 2.31 9.33 -8.19
N THR A 48 1.48 10.36 -8.17
CA THR A 48 1.89 11.69 -7.74
C THR A 48 1.96 11.76 -6.21
N TYR A 49 2.65 12.78 -5.69
CA TYR A 49 2.70 13.02 -4.25
C TYR A 49 1.30 13.18 -3.63
N GLU A 50 0.41 13.92 -4.30
CA GLU A 50 -0.96 14.12 -3.81
C GLU A 50 -1.74 12.80 -3.74
N GLN A 51 -1.61 11.95 -4.77
CA GLN A 51 -2.25 10.63 -4.78
C GLN A 51 -1.72 9.74 -3.66
N MET A 52 -0.40 9.74 -3.42
CA MET A 52 0.20 9.00 -2.31
C MET A 52 -0.30 9.52 -0.95
N LYS A 53 -0.36 10.85 -0.78
CA LYS A 53 -0.87 11.48 0.44
C LYS A 53 -2.33 11.09 0.70
N THR A 54 -3.21 11.27 -0.27
CA THR A 54 -4.62 10.90 -0.13
C THR A 54 -4.80 9.41 0.13
N PHE A 55 -4.02 8.54 -0.51
CA PHE A 55 -4.06 7.11 -0.23
C PHE A 55 -3.65 6.77 1.21
N SER A 56 -2.58 7.41 1.71
CA SER A 56 -2.11 7.22 3.10
C SER A 56 -3.11 7.72 4.15
N GLU A 57 -3.83 8.80 3.84
CA GLU A 57 -4.88 9.35 4.71
C GLU A 57 -6.06 8.36 4.84
N LYS A 58 -6.42 7.65 3.76
CA LYS A 58 -7.44 6.60 3.82
C LYS A 58 -7.09 5.48 4.79
N LEU A 59 -5.81 5.10 4.88
CA LEU A 59 -5.33 4.08 5.83
C LEU A 59 -5.44 4.59 7.29
N THR A 60 -5.13 5.87 7.51
CA THR A 60 -5.14 6.50 8.84
C THR A 60 -6.56 6.70 9.37
N LEU A 61 -7.52 7.01 8.50
CA LEU A 61 -8.93 7.20 8.88
C LEU A 61 -9.63 5.89 9.27
N THR A 62 -9.09 4.74 8.87
CA THR A 62 -9.65 3.42 9.19
C THR A 62 -9.04 2.74 10.41
N ASP A 63 -7.99 3.32 11.00
CA ASP A 63 -7.27 2.74 12.14
C ASP A 63 -6.94 3.85 13.15
N THR A 64 -7.83 4.05 14.13
CA THR A 64 -7.70 5.08 15.17
C THR A 64 -6.46 4.89 16.07
N GLU A 65 -5.63 3.84 15.89
CA GLU A 65 -4.60 3.49 16.87
C GLU A 65 -3.19 3.14 16.34
N ARG A 66 -2.89 3.12 15.03
CA ARG A 66 -1.52 2.76 14.57
C ARG A 66 -0.88 3.77 13.61
N LYS A 67 0.18 4.43 14.11
CA LYS A 67 1.08 5.33 13.37
C LYS A 67 1.84 4.57 12.27
N ILE A 68 1.58 4.90 11.02
CA ILE A 68 2.36 4.43 9.86
C ILE A 68 3.57 5.37 9.69
N PHE A 69 4.79 4.82 9.74
CA PHE A 69 6.03 5.54 9.44
C PHE A 69 6.33 5.45 7.94
N THR A 70 6.46 6.58 7.27
CA THR A 70 6.95 6.66 5.88
C THR A 70 8.41 7.11 5.90
N THR A 71 9.32 6.28 5.37
CA THR A 71 10.72 6.68 5.14
C THR A 71 10.88 7.14 3.70
N GLN A 72 11.23 8.42 3.51
CA GLN A 72 11.73 8.93 2.23
C GLN A 72 13.22 8.56 2.13
N THR A 73 13.61 7.81 1.10
CA THR A 73 15.01 7.67 0.72
C THR A 73 15.23 8.52 -0.52
N TYR A 74 15.97 9.61 -0.37
CA TYR A 74 16.51 10.37 -1.50
C TYR A 74 17.72 9.60 -2.03
N ILE A 75 17.71 9.28 -3.33
CA ILE A 75 18.91 8.91 -4.08
C ILE A 75 18.96 9.83 -5.30
#